data_AF-A0A965Y2E7-F1
#
_entry.id   AF-A0A965Y2E7-F1
#
_cell.length_a   1.000
_cell.length_b   1.000
_cell.length_c   1.000
_cell.angle_alpha   90.00
_cell.angle_beta   90.00
_cell.angle_gamma   90.00
#
_symmetry.space_group_name_H-M   'P 1'
#
loop_
_entity.id
_entity.type
_entity.pdbx_description
1 polymer ?
#
loop_
_entity_poly.entity_id
_entity_poly.type
_entity_poly.pdbx_seq_one_letter_code
_entity_poly.pdbx_strand_id
1 'polypeptide(L)'
;HYNVGGLVGGLDEGGEVADCYTVATVSSAQDAGGLVSYANGKIRNCHAVSQVEAKYGVYGLGYLSYLGEINASYWDSVFSGKAWAYDPQMDEYYLHVFDQTQADLNMDNPAVRNEVEAIMRYWLDMGVDGFREDVITFISKPEGLPDDGLPFMRGLRYYMNGPRVHEYLSQFRRNVLDQYDCFVVGEAPMMTPGKALRFVDERRASHELDMMFHFQHMEADCLFTEYIPLPFSLRKLKRAFTRWQKALSGIGWNALYLENHDHARVISRYGSEKYRVESGKMLACSYLFQQGTPFVYQGQEIGMTNHYLDAIDQYKDCMAINRYAVACRKGHNQKKFDRIRRATRDNARTVMQWSGEMNGGFSEAKPWFAVNPNYATINVAAQEKDPDSLLNFY
;
A
#
# COMPACT_ATOMS: atom_id res chain seq x y z
N HIS A 1 -35.08 24.40 27.84
CA HIS A 1 -36.26 24.09 27.00
C HIS A 1 -35.78 23.39 25.74
N TYR A 2 -36.43 22.25 25.42
CA TYR A 2 -36.32 21.37 24.24
C TYR A 2 -35.03 20.53 24.09
N ASN A 3 -35.10 19.30 24.61
CA ASN A 3 -34.27 18.14 24.28
C ASN A 3 -34.50 17.72 22.82
N VAL A 4 -33.46 17.25 22.10
CA VAL A 4 -33.34 15.87 21.58
C VAL A 4 -31.87 15.55 21.27
N GLY A 5 -31.35 14.41 21.75
CA GLY A 5 -30.23 13.68 21.14
C GLY A 5 -28.81 13.93 21.69
N GLY A 6 -28.45 13.23 22.78
CA GLY A 6 -27.06 13.08 23.24
C GLY A 6 -26.90 13.31 24.75
N LEU A 7 -26.64 12.24 25.51
CA LEU A 7 -26.52 12.24 26.97
C LEU A 7 -25.42 13.19 27.47
N VAL A 8 -25.81 14.20 28.26
CA VAL A 8 -24.91 14.97 29.14
C VAL A 8 -25.13 14.46 30.57
N GLY A 9 -24.13 13.77 31.14
CA GLY A 9 -24.10 13.43 32.56
C GLY A 9 -23.34 14.50 33.33
N GLY A 10 -24.02 15.22 34.20
CA GLY A 10 -23.40 16.20 35.10
C GLY A 10 -23.33 15.69 36.54
N LEU A 11 -22.14 15.89 37.13
CA LEU A 11 -21.73 15.95 38.54
C LEU A 11 -21.26 14.66 39.26
N ASP A 12 -19.95 14.70 39.57
CA ASP A 12 -19.31 14.53 40.87
C ASP A 12 -19.93 13.51 41.83
N GLU A 13 -19.56 12.24 41.63
CA GLU A 13 -19.14 11.28 42.67
C GLU A 13 -19.00 9.89 42.02
N GLY A 14 -17.83 9.61 41.43
CA GLY A 14 -17.37 8.23 41.15
C GLY A 14 -18.23 7.31 40.27
N GLY A 15 -19.18 7.83 39.48
CA GLY A 15 -20.05 7.02 38.62
C GLY A 15 -19.37 6.46 37.35
N GLU A 16 -19.82 5.28 36.90
CA GLU A 16 -19.44 4.65 35.63
C GLU A 16 -20.55 4.88 34.59
N VAL A 17 -20.18 5.31 33.38
CA VAL A 17 -21.10 5.44 32.23
C VAL A 17 -20.71 4.38 31.20
N ALA A 18 -21.62 3.47 30.87
CA ALA A 18 -21.37 2.37 29.94
C ALA A 18 -22.49 2.17 28.91
N ASP A 19 -22.16 1.57 27.77
CA ASP A 19 -23.07 1.02 26.75
C ASP A 19 -24.02 2.05 26.10
N CYS A 20 -23.49 3.21 25.68
CA CYS A 20 -24.29 4.29 25.08
C CYS A 20 -24.04 4.47 23.56
N TYR A 21 -25.08 4.89 22.83
CA TYR A 21 -25.06 4.97 21.36
C TYR A 21 -25.85 6.18 20.83
N THR A 22 -25.34 6.85 19.78
CA THR A 22 -26.06 7.91 19.06
C THR A 22 -25.92 7.83 17.53
N VAL A 23 -27.01 8.13 16.82
CA VAL A 23 -27.18 7.99 15.36
C VAL A 23 -27.26 9.31 14.59
N ALA A 24 -27.16 10.46 15.27
CA ALA A 24 -27.32 11.78 14.66
C ALA A 24 -26.05 12.63 14.78
N THR A 25 -25.91 13.60 13.87
CA THR A 25 -24.77 14.52 13.75
C THR A 25 -24.67 15.44 14.97
N VAL A 26 -23.45 15.61 15.51
CA VAL A 26 -23.17 16.45 16.70
C VAL A 26 -22.14 17.54 16.34
N SER A 27 -22.43 18.81 16.68
CA SER A 27 -21.57 19.98 16.41
C SER A 27 -21.33 20.82 17.67
N SER A 28 -20.10 21.28 17.91
CA SER A 28 -19.72 22.12 19.05
C SER A 28 -18.56 23.07 18.70
N ALA A 29 -18.46 24.19 19.44
CA ALA A 29 -17.53 25.29 19.15
C ALA A 29 -16.10 25.11 19.70
N GLN A 30 -15.88 24.15 20.60
CA GLN A 30 -14.54 23.89 21.16
C GLN A 30 -14.13 22.42 21.00
N ASP A 31 -15.05 21.46 21.16
CA ASP A 31 -14.83 20.04 20.87
C ASP A 31 -16.10 19.36 20.36
N ALA A 32 -16.03 18.68 19.23
CA ALA A 32 -17.06 17.78 18.72
C ALA A 32 -16.40 16.57 18.06
N GLY A 33 -16.46 15.44 18.76
CA GLY A 33 -15.81 14.19 18.38
C GLY A 33 -15.53 13.39 19.64
N GLY A 34 -16.39 12.44 20.00
CA GLY A 34 -16.22 11.65 21.23
C GLY A 34 -16.58 12.39 22.54
N LEU A 35 -16.99 11.63 23.55
CA LEU A 35 -17.37 12.12 24.89
C LEU A 35 -16.15 12.64 25.65
N VAL A 36 -16.19 13.91 26.07
CA VAL A 36 -15.26 14.49 27.06
C VAL A 36 -15.78 14.21 28.46
N SER A 37 -14.93 13.72 29.36
CA SER A 37 -15.20 13.64 30.81
C SER A 37 -14.14 14.42 31.58
N TYR A 38 -14.54 15.09 32.64
CA TYR A 38 -13.63 15.78 33.55
C TYR A 38 -13.11 14.84 34.66
N ALA A 39 -11.79 14.76 34.72
CA ALA A 39 -10.90 14.43 35.83
C ALA A 39 -11.03 13.15 36.68
N ASN A 40 -12.14 12.41 36.82
CA ASN A 40 -12.13 11.20 37.69
C ASN A 40 -13.21 10.10 37.47
N GLY A 41 -14.00 10.14 36.38
CA GLY A 41 -14.99 9.08 36.04
C GLY A 41 -14.48 8.05 35.02
N LYS A 42 -15.06 6.83 35.00
CA LYS A 42 -14.76 5.78 33.98
C LYS A 42 -15.87 5.70 32.93
N ILE A 43 -15.50 5.75 31.64
CA ILE A 43 -16.40 5.54 30.49
C ILE A 43 -15.99 4.27 29.76
N ARG A 44 -16.95 3.40 29.40
CA ARG A 44 -16.71 2.16 28.64
C ARG A 44 -17.81 1.92 27.59
N ASN A 45 -17.46 1.37 26.42
CA ASN A 45 -18.42 0.93 25.39
C ASN A 45 -19.41 2.00 24.88
N CYS A 46 -18.95 3.22 24.56
CA CYS A 46 -19.82 4.28 24.02
C CYS A 46 -19.43 4.65 22.58
N HIS A 47 -20.40 4.81 21.67
CA HIS A 47 -20.18 4.94 20.22
C HIS A 47 -21.08 5.98 19.52
N ALA A 48 -20.59 6.58 18.43
CA ALA A 48 -21.35 7.46 17.54
C ALA A 48 -21.16 7.02 16.07
N VAL A 49 -22.25 6.99 15.29
CA VAL A 49 -22.27 6.39 13.93
C VAL A 49 -22.41 7.39 12.80
N SER A 50 -22.39 8.69 13.09
CA SER A 50 -22.50 9.74 12.07
C SER A 50 -21.44 10.82 12.26
N GLN A 51 -21.27 11.66 11.23
CA GLN A 51 -20.20 12.66 11.12
C GLN A 51 -20.13 13.55 12.37
N VAL A 52 -18.91 13.68 12.91
CA VAL A 52 -18.64 14.60 14.01
C VAL A 52 -17.66 15.66 13.53
N GLU A 53 -18.11 16.92 13.58
CA GLU A 53 -17.34 18.06 13.09
C GLU A 53 -16.78 18.86 14.25
N ALA A 54 -15.46 18.81 14.43
CA ALA A 54 -14.70 19.76 15.23
C ALA A 54 -13.70 20.50 14.36
N LYS A 55 -13.27 21.65 14.85
CA LYS A 55 -12.18 22.43 14.27
C LYS A 55 -10.80 21.72 14.36
N TYR A 56 -10.70 20.56 15.04
CA TYR A 56 -9.47 19.78 15.32
C TYR A 56 -9.71 18.23 15.41
N GLY A 57 -9.17 17.43 14.46
CA GLY A 57 -8.65 16.03 14.61
C GLY A 57 -9.58 14.77 14.64
N VAL A 58 -9.14 13.63 14.03
CA VAL A 58 -9.83 12.30 13.86
C VAL A 58 -8.89 11.10 14.23
N TYR A 59 -9.40 9.89 14.58
CA TYR A 59 -8.83 8.84 15.48
C TYR A 59 -8.21 7.52 14.87
N GLY A 60 -7.36 6.80 15.67
CA GLY A 60 -6.72 5.46 15.40
C GLY A 60 -6.39 4.61 16.66
N LEU A 61 -5.68 3.46 16.53
CA LEU A 61 -5.36 2.45 17.58
C LEU A 61 -4.34 2.92 18.65
N GLY A 62 -4.68 2.84 19.95
CA GLY A 62 -3.82 3.27 21.08
C GLY A 62 -3.53 2.20 22.15
N TYR A 63 -2.48 2.42 22.95
CA TYR A 63 -2.03 1.59 24.10
C TYR A 63 -1.71 2.47 25.31
N LEU A 64 -2.36 2.19 26.45
CA LEU A 64 -2.22 2.90 27.74
C LEU A 64 -0.85 2.65 28.40
N SER A 65 -0.13 3.71 28.76
CA SER A 65 1.05 3.66 29.63
C SER A 65 0.70 4.23 31.01
N TYR A 66 0.75 3.42 32.08
CA TYR A 66 0.64 3.96 33.46
C TYR A 66 1.59 3.35 34.48
N LEU A 67 2.47 2.42 34.08
CA LEU A 67 3.56 1.92 34.92
C LEU A 67 4.78 1.71 34.03
N GLY A 68 5.92 2.20 34.48
CA GLY A 68 7.16 2.30 33.71
C GLY A 68 7.62 1.02 33.03
N GLU A 69 8.38 1.24 31.95
CA GLU A 69 8.80 0.32 30.89
C GLU A 69 7.72 0.05 29.84
N ILE A 70 7.66 0.98 28.88
CA ILE A 70 7.18 0.69 27.54
C ILE A 70 8.04 -0.45 26.98
N ASN A 71 7.54 -1.68 27.05
CA ASN A 71 7.99 -2.78 26.20
C ASN A 71 7.32 -2.60 24.82
N ALA A 72 7.35 -1.37 24.26
CA ALA A 72 6.86 -1.10 22.91
C ALA A 72 7.60 -2.06 22.01
N SER A 73 6.83 -2.87 21.30
CA SER A 73 7.39 -3.77 20.31
C SER A 73 8.35 -2.97 19.44
N TYR A 74 9.60 -3.42 19.33
CA TYR A 74 10.66 -2.67 18.64
C TYR A 74 10.47 -2.64 17.11
N TRP A 75 9.24 -2.81 16.63
CA TRP A 75 8.91 -2.95 15.22
C TRP A 75 9.39 -1.74 14.43
N ASP A 76 9.90 -2.03 13.23
CA ASP A 76 10.41 -1.02 12.33
C ASP A 76 9.36 -0.72 11.26
N SER A 77 9.23 0.56 10.90
CA SER A 77 8.40 0.97 9.77
C SER A 77 9.06 0.56 8.45
N VAL A 78 8.24 0.16 7.48
CA VAL A 78 8.68 -0.16 6.11
C VAL A 78 9.33 1.05 5.43
N PHE A 79 8.94 2.28 5.80
CA PHE A 79 9.45 3.53 5.23
C PHE A 79 10.65 4.12 5.99
N SER A 80 11.28 3.32 6.86
CA SER A 80 12.37 3.65 7.77
C SER A 80 11.92 4.29 9.08
N GLY A 81 12.61 3.95 10.17
CA GLY A 81 12.27 4.43 11.51
C GLY A 81 11.49 3.37 12.30
N LYS A 82 10.87 3.79 13.40
CA LYS A 82 10.03 2.93 14.24
C LYS A 82 8.60 2.93 13.72
N ALA A 83 7.89 1.82 13.95
CA ALA A 83 6.48 1.67 13.59
C ALA A 83 5.53 2.22 14.65
N TRP A 84 6.05 2.90 15.67
CA TRP A 84 5.27 3.48 16.76
C TRP A 84 5.52 4.97 16.83
N ALA A 85 4.45 5.74 16.79
CA ALA A 85 4.46 7.17 16.95
C ALA A 85 3.73 7.55 18.23
N TYR A 86 4.34 8.45 19.00
CA TYR A 86 3.75 8.97 20.22
C TYR A 86 2.73 10.06 19.88
N ASP A 87 1.56 9.99 20.50
CA ASP A 87 0.56 11.04 20.51
C ASP A 87 0.55 11.72 21.89
N PRO A 88 1.06 12.97 21.99
CA PRO A 88 1.08 13.72 23.24
C PRO A 88 -0.30 14.02 23.84
N GLN A 89 -1.37 13.98 23.03
CA GLN A 89 -2.72 14.29 23.52
C GLN A 89 -3.31 13.12 24.32
N MET A 90 -2.98 11.90 23.92
CA MET A 90 -3.45 10.68 24.57
C MET A 90 -2.44 10.12 25.59
N ASP A 91 -1.19 10.60 25.54
CA ASP A 91 -0.05 10.00 26.25
C ASP A 91 0.14 8.51 25.89
N GLU A 92 -0.09 8.20 24.61
CA GLU A 92 -0.05 6.84 24.07
C GLU A 92 0.75 6.77 22.77
N TYR A 93 1.06 5.55 22.34
CA TYR A 93 1.63 5.29 21.03
C TYR A 93 0.61 4.61 20.12
N TYR A 94 0.60 4.98 18.84
CA TYR A 94 -0.15 4.28 17.80
C TYR A 94 0.77 3.58 16.81
N LEU A 95 0.28 2.46 16.28
CA LEU A 95 1.00 1.66 15.29
C LEU A 95 0.84 2.27 13.89
N HIS A 96 1.96 2.39 13.18
CA HIS A 96 2.04 2.76 11.77
C HIS A 96 3.13 1.92 11.07
N VAL A 97 2.73 0.86 10.36
CA VAL A 97 3.67 -0.01 9.63
C VAL A 97 4.34 0.74 8.47
N PHE A 98 3.70 1.80 7.97
CA PHE A 98 4.20 2.65 6.89
C PHE A 98 4.56 4.06 7.40
N ASP A 99 4.09 5.11 6.72
CA ASP A 99 4.34 6.49 7.13
C ASP A 99 3.67 6.82 8.47
N GLN A 100 4.24 7.76 9.24
CA GLN A 100 3.67 8.17 10.53
C GLN A 100 2.22 8.67 10.40
N THR A 101 1.85 9.23 9.24
CA THR A 101 0.47 9.66 8.97
C THR A 101 -0.49 8.54 8.57
N GLN A 102 -0.01 7.29 8.48
CA GLN A 102 -0.77 6.10 8.07
C GLN A 102 -0.96 5.15 9.27
N ALA A 103 -1.87 5.52 10.19
CA ALA A 103 -2.19 4.69 11.34
C ALA A 103 -2.87 3.37 10.93
N ASP A 104 -2.42 2.25 11.50
CA ASP A 104 -2.98 0.92 11.23
C ASP A 104 -4.38 0.77 11.86
N LEU A 105 -5.32 0.21 11.10
CA LEU A 105 -6.65 -0.14 11.61
C LEU A 105 -6.63 -1.41 12.46
N ASN A 106 -7.48 -1.45 13.50
CA ASN A 106 -7.68 -2.63 14.33
C ASN A 106 -8.64 -3.63 13.69
N MET A 107 -8.14 -4.54 12.86
CA MET A 107 -9.01 -5.58 12.31
C MET A 107 -9.44 -6.63 13.33
N ASP A 108 -8.93 -6.67 14.56
CA ASP A 108 -9.47 -7.57 15.58
C ASP A 108 -10.82 -7.08 16.11
N ASN A 109 -11.07 -5.76 16.05
CA ASN A 109 -12.34 -5.15 16.39
C ASN A 109 -13.40 -5.43 15.31
N PRO A 110 -14.48 -6.18 15.61
CA PRO A 110 -15.53 -6.48 14.64
C PRO A 110 -16.21 -5.23 14.07
N ALA A 111 -16.32 -4.15 14.84
CA ALA A 111 -16.91 -2.90 14.34
C ALA A 111 -16.10 -2.32 13.17
N VAL A 112 -14.77 -2.33 13.25
CA VAL A 112 -13.90 -1.89 12.16
C VAL A 112 -14.11 -2.75 10.92
N ARG A 113 -14.18 -4.08 11.08
CA ARG A 113 -14.43 -4.99 9.95
C ARG A 113 -15.80 -4.76 9.31
N ASN A 114 -16.83 -4.53 10.13
CA ASN A 114 -18.18 -4.23 9.62
C ASN A 114 -18.23 -2.92 8.83
N GLU A 115 -17.51 -1.89 9.27
CA GLU A 115 -17.43 -0.64 8.50
C GLU A 115 -16.64 -0.79 7.20
N VAL A 116 -15.58 -1.60 7.20
CA VAL A 116 -14.88 -1.96 5.95
C VAL A 116 -15.84 -2.67 4.98
N GLU A 117 -16.63 -3.62 5.46
CA GLU A 117 -17.67 -4.27 4.64
C GLU A 117 -18.70 -3.27 4.10
N ALA A 118 -19.14 -2.30 4.91
CA ALA A 118 -20.07 -1.26 4.48
C ALA A 118 -19.47 -0.37 3.38
N ILE A 119 -18.19 0.02 3.50
CA ILE A 119 -17.47 0.76 2.47
C ILE A 119 -17.37 -0.05 1.17
N MET A 120 -17.03 -1.34 1.26
CA MET A 120 -16.96 -2.21 0.08
C MET A 120 -18.31 -2.28 -0.63
N ARG A 121 -19.41 -2.49 0.11
CA ARG A 121 -20.77 -2.50 -0.46
C ARG A 121 -21.12 -1.19 -1.12
N TYR A 122 -20.82 -0.05 -0.48
CA TYR A 122 -21.11 1.26 -1.06
C TYR A 122 -20.53 1.41 -2.47
N TRP A 123 -19.27 1.01 -2.69
CA TRP A 123 -18.64 1.07 -4.01
C TRP A 123 -19.20 0.04 -5.00
N LEU A 124 -19.48 -1.18 -4.55
CA LEU A 124 -20.07 -2.22 -5.39
C LEU A 124 -21.51 -1.88 -5.81
N ASP A 125 -22.31 -1.29 -4.92
CA ASP A 125 -23.67 -0.82 -5.18
C ASP A 125 -23.70 0.34 -6.20
N MET A 126 -22.61 1.12 -6.28
CA MET A 126 -22.42 2.12 -7.34
C MET A 126 -22.00 1.51 -8.69
N GLY A 127 -21.67 0.22 -8.74
CA GLY A 127 -21.31 -0.49 -9.96
C GLY A 127 -19.81 -0.60 -10.23
N VAL A 128 -18.95 -0.54 -9.21
CA VAL A 128 -17.52 -0.89 -9.35
C VAL A 128 -17.38 -2.42 -9.51
N ASP A 129 -16.51 -2.88 -10.42
CA ASP A 129 -16.37 -4.32 -10.75
C ASP A 129 -15.36 -5.10 -9.90
N GLY A 130 -14.77 -4.49 -8.86
CA GLY A 130 -13.75 -5.17 -8.06
C GLY A 130 -12.80 -4.27 -7.29
N PHE A 131 -11.84 -4.91 -6.63
CA PHE A 131 -10.86 -4.24 -5.77
C PHE A 131 -9.44 -4.76 -5.99
N ARG A 132 -8.48 -3.82 -6.00
CA ARG A 132 -7.06 -4.12 -5.73
C ARG A 132 -6.80 -3.78 -4.27
N GLU A 133 -6.57 -4.80 -3.45
CA GLU A 133 -6.39 -4.64 -2.01
C GLU A 133 -4.91 -4.42 -1.67
N ASP A 134 -4.59 -3.19 -1.24
CA ASP A 134 -3.24 -2.77 -0.88
C ASP A 134 -2.73 -3.51 0.35
N VAL A 135 -1.53 -4.10 0.25
CA VAL A 135 -0.83 -4.82 1.32
C VAL A 135 -1.72 -5.68 2.23
N ILE A 136 -2.76 -6.30 1.66
CA ILE A 136 -3.86 -6.93 2.43
C ILE A 136 -3.37 -8.01 3.41
N THR A 137 -2.24 -8.63 3.09
CA THR A 137 -1.62 -9.63 3.96
C THR A 137 -1.15 -9.09 5.32
N PHE A 138 -1.15 -7.77 5.55
CA PHE A 138 -0.65 -7.12 6.76
C PHE A 138 -1.76 -6.81 7.78
N ILE A 139 -3.03 -7.03 7.46
CA ILE A 139 -4.15 -6.54 8.28
C ILE A 139 -4.31 -7.26 9.64
N SER A 140 -3.74 -8.45 9.79
CA SER A 140 -3.81 -9.22 11.04
C SER A 140 -2.49 -9.10 11.81
N LYS A 141 -2.56 -8.67 13.07
CA LYS A 141 -1.41 -8.59 13.98
C LYS A 141 -1.65 -9.58 15.14
N PRO A 142 -0.61 -10.24 15.68
CA PRO A 142 -0.76 -11.08 16.86
C PRO A 142 -0.98 -10.24 18.13
N GLU A 143 -1.73 -10.79 19.06
CA GLU A 143 -1.93 -10.22 20.39
C GLU A 143 -0.58 -9.98 21.09
N GLY A 144 -0.48 -8.88 21.84
CA GLY A 144 0.73 -8.50 22.57
C GLY A 144 1.89 -7.98 21.73
N LEU A 145 1.78 -8.00 20.39
CA LEU A 145 2.75 -7.42 19.44
C LEU A 145 4.21 -7.77 19.81
N PRO A 146 4.60 -9.05 19.81
CA PRO A 146 5.90 -9.49 20.33
C PRO A 146 7.09 -8.93 19.55
N ASP A 147 8.24 -8.80 20.20
CA ASP A 147 9.52 -8.52 19.53
C ASP A 147 10.11 -9.80 18.92
N ASP A 148 10.61 -9.70 17.68
CA ASP A 148 11.27 -10.83 17.01
C ASP A 148 12.79 -10.84 17.17
N GLY A 149 13.37 -9.80 17.80
CA GLY A 149 14.80 -9.69 18.03
C GLY A 149 15.65 -9.54 16.77
N LEU A 150 15.03 -9.29 15.61
CA LEU A 150 15.77 -9.14 14.35
C LEU A 150 16.59 -7.84 14.34
N PRO A 151 17.74 -7.80 13.66
CA PRO A 151 18.55 -6.58 13.59
C PRO A 151 17.92 -5.48 12.71
N PHE A 152 16.97 -5.82 11.85
CA PHE A 152 16.24 -4.91 10.95
C PHE A 152 14.90 -5.53 10.55
N MET A 153 13.94 -4.69 10.12
CA MET A 153 12.58 -5.10 9.72
C MET A 153 11.86 -5.85 10.86
N ARG A 154 12.07 -5.41 12.09
CA ARG A 154 11.41 -6.00 13.27
C ARG A 154 9.90 -5.92 13.11
N GLY A 155 9.21 -6.99 13.49
CA GLY A 155 7.76 -7.11 13.42
C GLY A 155 7.23 -7.70 12.13
N LEU A 156 7.97 -7.61 11.02
CA LEU A 156 7.50 -8.02 9.68
C LEU A 156 6.97 -9.45 9.66
N ARG A 157 7.63 -10.38 10.34
CA ARG A 157 7.20 -11.79 10.39
C ARG A 157 5.89 -12.04 11.13
N TYR A 158 5.45 -11.09 11.95
CA TYR A 158 4.27 -11.23 12.78
C TYR A 158 3.01 -10.74 12.09
N TYR A 159 3.08 -9.61 11.41
CA TYR A 159 1.93 -9.06 10.69
C TYR A 159 1.84 -9.53 9.24
N MET A 160 2.96 -9.89 8.59
CA MET A 160 2.93 -10.43 7.23
C MET A 160 2.36 -11.85 7.25
N ASN A 161 1.12 -11.98 6.77
CA ASN A 161 0.30 -13.18 6.93
C ASN A 161 0.04 -13.49 8.42
N GLY A 162 -0.51 -12.51 9.13
CA GLY A 162 -0.86 -12.63 10.55
C GLY A 162 -1.88 -13.74 10.86
N PRO A 163 -2.10 -14.03 12.15
CA PRO A 163 -2.80 -15.24 12.61
C PRO A 163 -4.26 -15.35 12.13
N ARG A 164 -4.94 -14.22 11.95
CA ARG A 164 -6.37 -14.15 11.61
C ARG A 164 -6.63 -13.57 10.22
N VAL A 165 -5.60 -13.39 9.39
CA VAL A 165 -5.75 -12.79 8.05
C VAL A 165 -6.78 -13.55 7.20
N HIS A 166 -6.68 -14.88 7.18
CA HIS A 166 -7.57 -15.75 6.41
C HIS A 166 -9.02 -15.70 6.93
N GLU A 167 -9.19 -15.54 8.25
CA GLU A 167 -10.52 -15.37 8.86
C GLU A 167 -11.17 -14.06 8.40
N TYR A 168 -10.41 -12.96 8.38
CA TYR A 168 -10.90 -11.65 7.97
C TYR A 168 -11.24 -11.62 6.48
N LEU A 169 -10.38 -12.17 5.63
CA LEU A 169 -10.63 -12.20 4.19
C LEU A 169 -11.79 -13.14 3.83
N SER A 170 -11.89 -14.29 4.49
CA SER A 170 -13.05 -15.17 4.33
C SER A 170 -14.35 -14.50 4.78
N GLN A 171 -14.29 -13.65 5.82
CA GLN A 171 -15.43 -12.84 6.25
C GLN A 171 -15.83 -11.84 5.16
N PHE A 172 -14.90 -11.04 4.64
CA PHE A 172 -15.18 -10.05 3.59
C PHE A 172 -15.69 -10.71 2.30
N ARG A 173 -15.09 -11.84 1.91
CA ARG A 173 -15.53 -12.62 0.74
C ARG A 173 -16.98 -13.06 0.86
N ARG A 174 -17.29 -13.81 1.91
CA ARG A 174 -18.63 -14.39 2.14
C ARG A 174 -19.69 -13.32 2.31
N ASN A 175 -19.38 -12.28 3.09
CA ASN A 175 -20.37 -11.28 3.45
C ASN A 175 -20.62 -10.35 2.27
N VAL A 176 -19.57 -9.90 1.58
CA VAL A 176 -19.66 -8.86 0.55
C VAL A 176 -19.37 -9.42 -0.85
N LEU A 177 -18.14 -9.84 -1.11
CA LEU A 177 -17.65 -10.07 -2.48
C LEU A 177 -18.44 -11.15 -3.24
N ASP A 178 -18.81 -12.24 -2.60
CA ASP A 178 -19.60 -13.33 -3.22
C ASP A 178 -21.04 -12.91 -3.59
N GLN A 179 -21.49 -11.72 -3.16
CA GLN A 179 -22.80 -11.17 -3.48
C GLN A 179 -22.80 -10.35 -4.78
N TYR A 180 -21.63 -10.13 -5.38
CA TYR A 180 -21.45 -9.32 -6.59
C TYR A 180 -20.61 -10.07 -7.61
N ASP A 181 -20.84 -9.82 -8.90
CA ASP A 181 -19.95 -10.27 -9.97
C ASP A 181 -18.75 -9.32 -10.02
N CYS A 182 -17.78 -9.56 -9.14
CA CYS A 182 -16.59 -8.72 -8.99
C CYS A 182 -15.32 -9.57 -8.90
N PHE A 183 -14.17 -8.96 -9.20
CA PHE A 183 -12.87 -9.59 -8.99
C PHE A 183 -12.06 -8.88 -7.91
N VAL A 184 -11.22 -9.64 -7.21
CA VAL A 184 -10.33 -9.11 -6.18
C VAL A 184 -8.91 -9.59 -6.41
N VAL A 185 -7.99 -8.62 -6.44
CA VAL A 185 -6.56 -8.85 -6.52
C VAL A 185 -5.86 -8.30 -5.29
N GLY A 186 -5.22 -9.18 -4.50
CA GLY A 186 -4.47 -8.77 -3.32
C GLY A 186 -3.01 -8.48 -3.63
N GLU A 187 -2.46 -7.42 -3.05
CA GLU A 187 -1.02 -7.21 -3.03
C GLU A 187 -0.36 -7.93 -1.86
N ALA A 188 0.69 -8.71 -2.15
CA ALA A 188 1.36 -9.51 -1.14
C ALA A 188 2.89 -9.47 -1.24
N PRO A 189 3.53 -8.60 -0.43
CA PRO A 189 4.98 -8.61 -0.27
C PRO A 189 5.52 -9.98 0.21
N MET A 190 6.72 -10.36 -0.26
CA MET A 190 7.42 -11.60 0.10
C MET A 190 6.60 -12.90 -0.05
N MET A 191 5.62 -12.89 -0.96
CA MET A 191 4.77 -14.05 -1.20
C MET A 191 5.52 -15.17 -1.94
N THR A 192 5.15 -16.41 -1.65
CA THR A 192 5.61 -17.60 -2.36
C THR A 192 4.41 -18.38 -2.87
N PRO A 193 4.53 -19.21 -3.92
CA PRO A 193 3.36 -19.93 -4.45
C PRO A 193 2.62 -20.76 -3.40
N GLY A 194 3.35 -21.47 -2.53
CA GLY A 194 2.73 -22.27 -1.47
C GLY A 194 1.96 -21.44 -0.42
N LYS A 195 2.37 -20.19 -0.18
CA LYS A 195 1.63 -19.27 0.67
C LYS A 195 0.44 -18.65 -0.07
N ALA A 196 0.63 -18.28 -1.35
CA ALA A 196 -0.39 -17.67 -2.20
C ALA A 196 -1.60 -18.58 -2.41
N LEU A 197 -1.38 -19.88 -2.61
CA LEU A 197 -2.44 -20.89 -2.70
C LEU A 197 -3.33 -20.96 -1.45
N ARG A 198 -2.95 -20.34 -0.33
CA ARG A 198 -3.85 -20.24 0.81
C ARG A 198 -4.94 -19.18 0.64
N PHE A 199 -4.74 -18.25 -0.29
CA PHE A 199 -5.63 -17.16 -0.63
C PHE A 199 -6.38 -17.42 -1.95
N VAL A 200 -5.67 -17.89 -2.98
CA VAL A 200 -6.17 -17.95 -4.38
C VAL A 200 -6.47 -19.36 -4.91
N ASP A 201 -6.42 -20.40 -4.07
CA ASP A 201 -6.75 -21.75 -4.54
C ASP A 201 -8.28 -21.88 -4.67
N GLU A 202 -8.75 -21.86 -5.92
CA GLU A 202 -10.17 -21.88 -6.31
C GLU A 202 -10.91 -23.14 -5.84
N ARG A 203 -10.18 -24.21 -5.48
CA ARG A 203 -10.77 -25.46 -5.00
C ARG A 203 -11.14 -25.40 -3.52
N ARG A 204 -10.66 -24.38 -2.80
CA ARG A 204 -10.95 -24.23 -1.37
C ARG A 204 -12.31 -23.56 -1.19
N ALA A 205 -13.11 -24.10 -0.27
CA ALA A 205 -14.30 -23.40 0.20
C ALA A 205 -13.97 -22.05 0.88
N SER A 206 -12.74 -21.89 1.37
CA SER A 206 -12.17 -20.64 1.88
C SER A 206 -11.31 -19.91 0.85
N HIS A 207 -11.76 -19.90 -0.42
CA HIS A 207 -11.16 -19.06 -1.45
C HIS A 207 -11.39 -17.58 -1.08
N GLU A 208 -10.32 -16.80 -0.98
CA GLU A 208 -10.36 -15.44 -0.42
C GLU A 208 -10.20 -14.37 -1.50
N LEU A 209 -9.28 -14.58 -2.44
CA LEU A 209 -8.89 -13.61 -3.47
C LEU A 209 -8.79 -14.32 -4.82
N ASP A 210 -9.18 -13.67 -5.92
CA ASP A 210 -9.15 -14.31 -7.24
C ASP A 210 -7.72 -14.37 -7.82
N MET A 211 -6.88 -13.37 -7.50
CA MET A 211 -5.47 -13.37 -7.87
C MET A 211 -4.62 -12.56 -6.88
N MET A 212 -3.31 -12.68 -6.98
CA MET A 212 -2.38 -11.92 -6.13
C MET A 212 -1.19 -11.37 -6.91
N PHE A 213 -0.80 -10.14 -6.58
CA PHE A 213 0.50 -9.59 -6.96
C PHE A 213 1.58 -10.17 -6.05
N HIS A 214 2.54 -10.85 -6.69
CA HIS A 214 3.76 -11.32 -6.05
C HIS A 214 4.98 -10.60 -6.60
N PHE A 215 6.04 -10.52 -5.81
CA PHE A 215 7.22 -9.70 -6.15
C PHE A 215 8.47 -10.51 -6.49
N GLN A 216 8.43 -11.85 -6.44
CA GLN A 216 9.61 -12.69 -6.66
C GLN A 216 10.32 -12.45 -8.02
N HIS A 217 9.58 -12.07 -9.06
CA HIS A 217 10.17 -11.73 -10.37
C HIS A 217 10.83 -10.34 -10.35
N MET A 218 10.31 -9.42 -9.53
CA MET A 218 10.89 -8.12 -9.22
C MET A 218 12.15 -8.22 -8.34
N GLU A 219 12.58 -9.41 -7.92
CA GLU A 219 13.83 -9.62 -7.17
C GLU A 219 14.98 -10.14 -8.06
N ALA A 220 14.83 -10.06 -9.39
CA ALA A 220 15.83 -10.58 -10.33
C ALA A 220 17.18 -9.83 -10.30
N ASP A 221 17.18 -8.57 -9.87
CA ASP A 221 18.35 -7.68 -9.79
C ASP A 221 18.60 -7.11 -8.38
N CYS A 222 18.01 -7.70 -7.34
CA CYS A 222 18.17 -7.18 -5.99
C CYS A 222 18.07 -8.26 -4.92
N LEU A 223 18.33 -7.87 -3.67
CA LEU A 223 18.10 -8.69 -2.50
C LEU A 223 16.97 -8.07 -1.68
N PHE A 224 15.78 -8.68 -1.72
CA PHE A 224 14.53 -8.24 -1.06
C PHE A 224 13.98 -6.86 -1.49
N THR A 225 14.82 -5.92 -1.92
CA THR A 225 14.42 -4.55 -2.26
C THR A 225 15.39 -3.94 -3.28
N GLU A 226 14.88 -3.13 -4.20
CA GLU A 226 15.66 -2.43 -5.25
C GLU A 226 16.80 -1.57 -4.70
N TYR A 227 16.67 -1.10 -3.47
CA TYR A 227 17.70 -0.34 -2.78
C TYR A 227 18.91 -1.19 -2.35
N ILE A 228 18.85 -2.51 -2.47
CA ILE A 228 19.98 -3.45 -2.29
C ILE A 228 20.23 -4.14 -3.65
N PRO A 229 20.87 -3.45 -4.60
CA PRO A 229 21.03 -3.96 -5.96
C PRO A 229 22.03 -5.10 -6.04
N LEU A 230 21.74 -6.05 -6.92
CA LEU A 230 22.60 -7.12 -7.39
C LEU A 230 22.66 -7.07 -8.93
N PRO A 231 23.62 -7.74 -9.58
CA PRO A 231 23.57 -7.92 -11.02
C PRO A 231 22.26 -8.63 -11.41
N PHE A 232 21.62 -8.15 -12.48
CA PHE A 232 20.43 -8.79 -13.03
C PHE A 232 20.70 -10.25 -13.36
N SER A 233 19.76 -11.12 -12.97
CA SER A 233 19.83 -12.56 -13.22
C SER A 233 18.61 -13.05 -13.99
N LEU A 234 18.78 -13.28 -15.29
CA LEU A 234 17.76 -13.92 -16.12
C LEU A 234 17.33 -15.29 -15.57
N ARG A 235 18.26 -16.03 -14.93
CA ARG A 235 17.96 -17.31 -14.28
C ARG A 235 17.00 -17.15 -13.10
N LYS A 236 17.16 -16.09 -12.29
CA LYS A 236 16.21 -15.79 -11.19
C LYS A 236 14.83 -15.43 -11.75
N LEU A 237 14.78 -14.55 -12.76
CA LEU A 237 13.53 -14.14 -13.40
C LEU A 237 12.76 -15.34 -13.97
N LYS A 238 13.42 -16.15 -14.82
CA LYS A 238 12.81 -17.36 -15.40
C LYS A 238 12.33 -18.35 -14.35
N ARG A 239 13.09 -18.52 -13.26
CA ARG A 239 12.73 -19.40 -12.15
C ARG A 239 11.48 -18.88 -11.44
N ALA A 240 11.37 -17.57 -11.19
CA ALA A 240 10.18 -16.98 -10.60
C ALA A 240 8.94 -17.24 -11.48
N PHE A 241 8.98 -16.84 -12.76
CA PHE A 241 7.88 -17.09 -13.71
C PHE A 241 7.48 -18.56 -13.77
N THR A 242 8.45 -19.45 -14.02
CA THR A 242 8.17 -20.90 -14.15
C THR A 242 7.56 -21.49 -12.88
N ARG A 243 8.04 -21.07 -11.70
CA ARG A 243 7.58 -21.63 -10.42
C ARG A 243 6.13 -21.21 -10.14
N TRP A 244 5.77 -19.96 -10.41
CA TRP A 244 4.41 -19.46 -10.21
C TRP A 244 3.43 -20.07 -11.21
N GLN A 245 3.80 -20.08 -12.50
CA GLN A 245 3.01 -20.73 -13.55
C GLN A 245 2.70 -22.18 -13.21
N LYS A 246 3.72 -22.99 -12.87
CA LYS A 246 3.52 -24.41 -12.53
C LYS A 246 2.73 -24.64 -11.25
N ALA A 247 2.89 -23.77 -10.25
CA ALA A 247 2.27 -23.97 -8.95
C ALA A 247 0.78 -23.59 -8.93
N LEU A 248 0.37 -22.61 -9.73
CA LEU A 248 -1.02 -22.14 -9.77
C LEU A 248 -1.82 -22.78 -10.92
N SER A 249 -1.18 -23.42 -11.91
CA SER A 249 -1.86 -23.96 -13.08
C SER A 249 -3.03 -24.89 -12.71
N GLY A 250 -4.24 -24.51 -13.15
CA GLY A 250 -5.48 -25.26 -12.95
C GLY A 250 -6.04 -25.25 -11.53
N ILE A 251 -5.45 -24.49 -10.61
CA ILE A 251 -5.90 -24.41 -9.22
C ILE A 251 -5.97 -22.98 -8.67
N GLY A 252 -5.40 -21.99 -9.35
CA GLY A 252 -5.53 -20.58 -9.04
C GLY A 252 -5.04 -19.71 -10.20
N TRP A 253 -5.11 -18.39 -10.04
CA TRP A 253 -4.87 -17.45 -11.13
C TRP A 253 -3.72 -16.47 -10.86
N ASN A 254 -2.88 -16.21 -11.87
CA ASN A 254 -1.74 -15.30 -11.75
C ASN A 254 -2.13 -13.88 -12.18
N ALA A 255 -1.70 -12.87 -11.40
CA ALA A 255 -1.64 -11.48 -11.86
C ALA A 255 -0.26 -11.23 -12.51
N LEU A 256 -0.24 -11.01 -13.82
CA LEU A 256 0.97 -10.87 -14.62
C LEU A 256 1.30 -9.39 -14.77
N TYR A 257 2.44 -8.94 -14.25
CA TYR A 257 2.88 -7.54 -14.38
C TYR A 257 4.39 -7.45 -14.45
N LEU A 258 4.88 -6.28 -14.84
CA LEU A 258 6.30 -5.91 -14.83
C LEU A 258 6.54 -4.49 -14.28
N GLU A 259 5.53 -3.63 -14.32
CA GLU A 259 5.57 -2.27 -13.77
C GLU A 259 4.35 -2.00 -12.89
N ASN A 260 4.52 -1.08 -11.96
CA ASN A 260 3.48 -0.43 -11.18
C ASN A 260 4.06 0.90 -10.65
N HIS A 261 3.31 1.61 -9.81
CA HIS A 261 3.70 2.90 -9.24
C HIS A 261 4.77 2.82 -8.13
N ASP A 262 5.19 1.61 -7.74
CA ASP A 262 6.13 1.33 -6.65
C ASP A 262 7.47 0.75 -7.10
N HIS A 263 7.65 0.50 -8.40
CA HIS A 263 8.90 -0.02 -8.96
C HIS A 263 9.47 0.90 -10.04
N ALA A 264 10.78 0.86 -10.24
CA ALA A 264 11.41 1.55 -11.37
C ALA A 264 10.93 0.98 -12.73
N ARG A 265 10.98 1.80 -13.79
CA ARG A 265 10.57 1.41 -15.15
C ARG A 265 11.36 0.21 -15.65
N VAL A 266 10.67 -0.79 -16.19
CA VAL A 266 11.24 -2.11 -16.48
C VAL A 266 12.27 -2.07 -17.59
N ILE A 267 12.14 -1.16 -18.57
CA ILE A 267 13.15 -1.00 -19.63
C ILE A 267 14.48 -0.50 -19.05
N SER A 268 14.44 0.49 -18.16
CA SER A 268 15.64 0.99 -17.46
C SER A 268 16.23 -0.04 -16.50
N ARG A 269 15.40 -0.96 -15.99
CA ARG A 269 15.79 -1.91 -14.95
C ARG A 269 16.26 -3.26 -15.49
N TYR A 270 15.47 -3.91 -16.35
CA TYR A 270 15.70 -5.25 -16.91
C TYR A 270 15.95 -5.24 -18.42
N GLY A 271 15.58 -4.17 -19.11
CA GLY A 271 15.77 -4.01 -20.54
C GLY A 271 17.05 -3.26 -20.90
N SER A 272 16.97 -2.46 -21.96
CA SER A 272 18.05 -1.59 -22.41
C SER A 272 17.49 -0.31 -22.99
N GLU A 273 17.84 0.85 -22.41
CA GLU A 273 17.46 2.15 -22.97
C GLU A 273 18.09 2.39 -24.36
N LYS A 274 19.21 1.73 -24.69
CA LYS A 274 19.82 1.77 -26.03
C LYS A 274 18.97 1.02 -27.06
N TYR A 275 18.44 -0.14 -26.69
CA TYR A 275 17.54 -0.96 -27.52
C TYR A 275 16.13 -0.88 -26.94
N ARG A 276 15.64 0.35 -26.76
CA ARG A 276 14.44 0.63 -25.96
C ARG A 276 13.21 -0.08 -26.50
N VAL A 277 12.99 0.02 -27.82
CA VAL A 277 11.83 -0.59 -28.48
C VAL A 277 11.94 -2.11 -28.46
N GLU A 278 13.09 -2.66 -28.85
CA GLU A 278 13.31 -4.11 -28.95
C GLU A 278 13.27 -4.78 -27.57
N SER A 279 13.89 -4.16 -26.57
CA SER A 279 13.85 -4.66 -25.19
C SER A 279 12.46 -4.51 -24.57
N GLY A 280 11.74 -3.42 -24.85
CA GLY A 280 10.34 -3.24 -24.45
C GLY A 280 9.44 -4.34 -25.01
N LYS A 281 9.53 -4.61 -26.32
CA LYS A 281 8.77 -5.69 -26.99
C LYS A 281 9.11 -7.07 -26.42
N MET A 282 10.39 -7.34 -26.20
CA MET A 282 10.85 -8.59 -25.58
C MET A 282 10.30 -8.77 -24.16
N LEU A 283 10.31 -7.71 -23.35
CA LEU A 283 9.77 -7.73 -21.98
C LEU A 283 8.25 -7.91 -22.00
N ALA A 284 7.53 -7.22 -22.88
CA ALA A 284 6.09 -7.39 -23.08
C ALA A 284 5.74 -8.85 -23.39
N CYS A 285 6.39 -9.44 -24.41
CA CYS A 285 6.23 -10.85 -24.75
C CYS A 285 6.51 -11.79 -23.58
N SER A 286 7.49 -11.46 -22.74
CA SER A 286 7.93 -12.34 -21.66
C SER A 286 6.86 -12.57 -20.59
N TYR A 287 5.92 -11.64 -20.40
CA TYR A 287 4.88 -11.73 -19.37
C TYR A 287 3.47 -11.84 -19.93
N LEU A 288 3.13 -11.17 -21.05
CA LEU A 288 1.77 -11.18 -21.63
C LEU A 288 1.30 -12.56 -22.08
N PHE A 289 2.22 -13.40 -22.58
CA PHE A 289 1.89 -14.74 -23.08
C PHE A 289 1.98 -15.86 -22.03
N GLN A 290 1.98 -15.51 -20.74
CA GLN A 290 1.88 -16.48 -19.64
C GLN A 290 0.41 -16.74 -19.27
N GLN A 291 0.13 -17.80 -18.52
CA GLN A 291 -1.21 -18.08 -18.00
C GLN A 291 -1.55 -17.12 -16.84
N GLY A 292 -2.54 -16.26 -17.02
CA GLY A 292 -3.00 -15.30 -16.01
C GLY A 292 -3.64 -14.06 -16.63
N THR A 293 -3.90 -13.05 -15.79
CA THR A 293 -4.41 -11.75 -16.23
C THR A 293 -3.26 -10.75 -16.33
N PRO A 294 -2.97 -10.19 -17.52
CA PRO A 294 -1.94 -9.17 -17.69
C PRO A 294 -2.39 -7.80 -17.18
N PHE A 295 -1.48 -7.12 -16.51
CA PHE A 295 -1.58 -5.72 -16.11
C PHE A 295 -0.52 -4.91 -16.88
N VAL A 296 -0.93 -3.77 -17.41
CA VAL A 296 -0.06 -2.79 -18.08
C VAL A 296 -0.12 -1.51 -17.27
N TYR A 297 1.03 -1.00 -16.82
CA TYR A 297 1.09 0.26 -16.08
C TYR A 297 1.28 1.44 -17.03
N GLN A 298 0.65 2.58 -16.74
CA GLN A 298 0.67 3.76 -17.61
C GLN A 298 2.10 4.15 -18.04
N GLY A 299 2.33 4.22 -19.35
CA GLY A 299 3.64 4.55 -19.92
C GLY A 299 4.52 3.34 -20.22
N GLN A 300 4.18 2.14 -19.74
CA GLN A 300 4.88 0.90 -20.06
C GLN A 300 4.74 0.56 -21.55
N GLU A 301 3.55 0.80 -22.10
CA GLU A 301 3.15 0.57 -23.50
C GLU A 301 3.90 1.48 -24.48
N ILE A 302 4.23 2.71 -24.08
CA ILE A 302 5.11 3.59 -24.87
C ILE A 302 6.59 3.42 -24.50
N GLY A 303 6.91 2.61 -23.49
CA GLY A 303 8.27 2.33 -23.05
C GLY A 303 8.94 3.55 -22.45
N MET A 304 8.24 4.23 -21.53
CA MET A 304 8.80 5.25 -20.64
C MET A 304 9.98 4.67 -19.84
N THR A 305 10.94 5.52 -19.52
CA THR A 305 12.17 5.14 -18.82
C THR A 305 12.26 5.87 -17.48
N ASN A 306 13.18 5.42 -16.62
CA ASN A 306 13.55 6.14 -15.41
C ASN A 306 13.93 7.59 -15.72
N HIS A 307 13.73 8.47 -14.73
CA HIS A 307 14.16 9.86 -14.80
C HIS A 307 15.07 10.19 -13.61
N TYR A 308 16.36 10.36 -13.91
CA TYR A 308 17.39 10.60 -12.90
C TYR A 308 17.50 12.10 -12.59
N LEU A 309 16.77 12.56 -11.58
CA LEU A 309 16.89 13.92 -11.03
C LEU A 309 18.22 14.12 -10.31
N ASP A 310 18.73 15.35 -10.33
CA ASP A 310 20.08 15.73 -9.91
C ASP A 310 20.22 15.93 -8.40
N ALA A 311 19.12 16.18 -7.69
CA ALA A 311 19.12 16.43 -6.25
C ALA A 311 17.99 15.68 -5.52
N ILE A 312 18.25 15.32 -4.26
CA ILE A 312 17.29 14.54 -3.45
C ILE A 312 15.99 15.30 -3.17
N ASP A 313 16.06 16.62 -3.06
CA ASP A 313 14.91 17.51 -2.80
C ASP A 313 13.96 17.66 -4.00
N GLN A 314 14.39 17.21 -5.18
CA GLN A 314 13.55 17.15 -6.36
C GLN A 314 12.62 15.93 -6.35
N TYR A 315 12.98 14.87 -5.62
CA TYR A 315 12.13 13.69 -5.41
C TYR A 315 11.00 13.99 -4.42
N LYS A 316 9.89 13.27 -4.54
CA LYS A 316 8.70 13.43 -3.69
C LYS A 316 8.45 12.22 -2.80
N ASP A 317 8.96 11.06 -3.18
CA ASP A 317 8.77 9.83 -2.44
C ASP A 317 9.45 9.86 -1.07
N CYS A 318 8.64 9.73 0.00
CA CYS A 318 9.12 9.73 1.37
C CYS A 318 10.11 8.59 1.63
N MET A 319 9.92 7.42 1.03
CA MET A 319 10.86 6.30 1.17
C MET A 319 12.22 6.63 0.56
N ALA A 320 12.28 7.23 -0.63
CA ALA A 320 13.53 7.68 -1.24
C ALA A 320 14.26 8.72 -0.39
N ILE A 321 13.55 9.74 0.10
CA ILE A 321 14.08 10.80 0.97
C ILE A 321 14.63 10.20 2.27
N ASN A 322 13.84 9.37 2.95
CA ASN A 322 14.22 8.74 4.21
C ASN A 322 15.42 7.80 4.04
N ARG A 323 15.43 6.97 2.99
CA ARG A 323 16.54 6.06 2.71
C ARG A 323 17.83 6.81 2.36
N TYR A 324 17.73 7.92 1.62
CA TYR A 324 18.89 8.76 1.36
C TYR A 324 19.45 9.38 2.66
N ALA A 325 18.57 9.93 3.52
CA ALA A 325 18.97 10.49 4.81
C ALA A 325 19.66 9.45 5.70
N VAL A 326 19.11 8.23 5.80
CA VAL A 326 19.72 7.11 6.54
C VAL A 326 21.07 6.73 5.93
N ALA A 327 21.17 6.61 4.60
CA ALA A 327 22.43 6.28 3.92
C ALA A 327 23.52 7.34 4.14
N CYS A 328 23.14 8.61 4.26
CA CYS A 328 24.05 9.73 4.49
C CYS A 328 24.46 9.94 5.96
N ARG A 329 23.89 9.20 6.93
CA ARG A 329 24.36 9.24 8.35
C ARG A 329 25.86 8.92 8.50
N LYS A 330 26.41 8.13 7.57
CA LYS A 330 27.85 7.79 7.48
C LYS A 330 28.56 8.59 6.37
N GLY A 331 28.11 9.82 6.09
CA GLY A 331 28.66 10.72 5.07
C GLY A 331 27.97 10.63 3.70
N HIS A 332 28.03 11.73 2.95
CA HIS A 332 27.48 11.86 1.60
C HIS A 332 28.43 11.28 0.54
N ASN A 333 27.87 10.63 -0.49
CA ASN A 333 28.61 10.16 -1.66
C ASN A 333 27.65 10.00 -2.85
N GLN A 334 28.06 10.42 -4.04
CA GLN A 334 27.33 10.26 -5.30
C GLN A 334 26.83 8.82 -5.53
N LYS A 335 27.63 7.79 -5.27
CA LYS A 335 27.23 6.37 -5.41
C LYS A 335 26.02 6.00 -4.55
N LYS A 336 25.85 6.62 -3.38
CA LYS A 336 24.67 6.40 -2.53
C LYS A 336 23.45 7.02 -3.17
N PHE A 337 23.57 8.24 -3.66
CA PHE A 337 22.50 8.93 -4.37
C PHE A 337 22.12 8.20 -5.67
N ASP A 338 23.11 7.77 -6.46
CA ASP A 338 22.94 6.99 -7.69
C ASP A 338 22.11 5.71 -7.46
N ARG A 339 22.29 5.08 -6.29
CA ARG A 339 21.50 3.91 -5.90
C ARG A 339 20.05 4.28 -5.59
N ILE A 340 19.82 5.40 -4.88
CA ILE A 340 18.46 5.88 -4.58
C ILE A 340 17.73 6.25 -5.88
N ARG A 341 18.34 7.06 -6.75
CA ARG A 341 17.72 7.48 -8.02
C ARG A 341 17.41 6.31 -8.97
N ARG A 342 18.18 5.22 -8.91
CA ARG A 342 17.89 4.00 -9.68
C ARG A 342 16.67 3.24 -9.15
N ALA A 343 16.50 3.20 -7.83
CA ALA A 343 15.52 2.35 -7.15
C ALA A 343 14.22 3.06 -6.75
N THR A 344 14.21 4.39 -6.78
CA THR A 344 13.05 5.17 -6.30
C THR A 344 11.79 4.89 -7.12
N ARG A 345 10.67 4.86 -6.40
CA ARG A 345 9.31 4.71 -6.93
C ARG A 345 8.91 5.87 -7.81
N ASP A 346 9.49 7.04 -7.56
CA ASP A 346 9.27 8.25 -8.36
C ASP A 346 9.62 8.07 -9.84
N ASN A 347 10.48 7.10 -10.20
CA ASN A 347 10.76 6.76 -11.59
C ASN A 347 9.50 6.32 -12.37
N ALA A 348 8.51 5.72 -11.69
CA ALA A 348 7.24 5.33 -12.27
C ALA A 348 6.15 6.40 -12.14
N ARG A 349 6.44 7.53 -11.47
CA ARG A 349 5.45 8.56 -11.11
C ARG A 349 5.66 9.89 -11.85
N THR A 350 6.71 10.00 -12.67
CA THR A 350 6.82 11.11 -13.63
C THR A 350 5.57 11.15 -14.52
N VAL A 351 5.19 12.35 -14.95
CA VAL A 351 3.96 12.53 -15.72
C VAL A 351 3.94 11.69 -17.00
N MET A 352 2.73 11.28 -17.41
CA MET A 352 2.53 10.56 -18.68
C MET A 352 2.93 11.42 -19.87
N GLN A 353 3.54 10.81 -20.87
CA GLN A 353 4.10 11.49 -22.05
C GLN A 353 3.15 11.33 -23.25
N TRP A 354 2.13 12.20 -23.34
CA TRP A 354 1.13 12.16 -24.40
C TRP A 354 1.64 12.66 -25.76
N SER A 355 2.40 13.74 -25.78
CA SER A 355 2.89 14.37 -27.01
C SER A 355 4.26 15.03 -26.85
N GLY A 356 4.78 15.64 -27.92
CA GLY A 356 5.97 16.49 -27.90
C GLY A 356 5.72 17.93 -27.44
N GLU A 357 4.51 18.26 -26.97
CA GLU A 357 4.15 19.60 -26.51
C GLU A 357 4.65 19.87 -25.08
N MET A 358 4.41 21.08 -24.58
CA MET A 358 4.79 21.48 -23.22
C MET A 358 4.35 20.43 -22.19
N ASN A 359 5.26 20.10 -21.26
CA ASN A 359 5.06 19.07 -20.23
C ASN A 359 4.69 17.68 -20.78
N GLY A 360 5.10 17.35 -22.01
CA GLY A 360 4.72 16.09 -22.66
C GLY A 360 3.24 16.01 -23.00
N GLY A 361 2.54 17.14 -23.12
CA GLY A 361 1.08 17.20 -23.31
C GLY A 361 0.27 16.82 -22.07
N PHE A 362 0.90 16.65 -20.90
CA PHE A 362 0.21 16.27 -19.66
C PHE A 362 -0.63 17.41 -19.06
N SER A 363 -0.12 18.63 -19.11
CA SER A 363 -0.79 19.80 -18.55
C SER A 363 -0.24 21.09 -19.13
N GLU A 364 -1.11 22.08 -19.31
CA GLU A 364 -0.72 23.46 -19.61
C GLU A 364 -0.09 24.16 -18.38
N ALA A 365 -0.36 23.66 -17.17
CA ALA A 365 0.22 24.16 -15.93
C ALA A 365 1.47 23.37 -15.54
N LYS A 366 2.26 23.90 -14.59
CA LYS A 366 3.40 23.18 -14.01
C LYS A 366 2.88 21.89 -13.34
N PRO A 367 3.33 20.70 -13.76
CA PRO A 367 2.86 19.47 -13.14
C PRO A 367 3.34 19.33 -11.70
N TRP A 368 2.61 18.51 -10.92
CA TRP A 368 2.93 18.23 -9.52
C TRP A 368 4.32 17.58 -9.34
N PHE A 369 4.77 16.84 -10.36
CA PHE A 369 6.05 16.15 -10.38
C PHE A 369 6.78 16.28 -11.73
N ALA A 370 7.96 15.68 -11.83
CA ALA A 370 8.90 15.87 -12.94
C ALA A 370 8.34 15.37 -14.29
N VAL A 371 8.71 16.09 -15.33
CA VAL A 371 8.51 15.72 -16.74
C VAL A 371 9.82 15.17 -17.26
N ASN A 372 9.85 13.91 -17.70
CA ASN A 372 11.07 13.32 -18.24
C ASN A 372 11.39 13.97 -19.60
N PRO A 373 12.55 14.64 -19.80
CA PRO A 373 12.87 15.38 -21.01
C PRO A 373 12.83 14.57 -22.31
N ASN A 374 12.89 13.24 -22.22
CA ASN A 374 12.77 12.36 -23.37
C ASN A 374 11.34 12.28 -23.96
N TYR A 375 10.35 12.98 -23.39
CA TYR A 375 9.00 13.10 -23.96
C TYR A 375 9.00 13.61 -25.40
N ALA A 376 10.03 14.39 -25.80
CA ALA A 376 10.20 14.86 -27.17
C ALA A 376 10.31 13.72 -28.20
N THR A 377 10.76 12.54 -27.79
CA THR A 377 10.93 11.36 -28.67
C THR A 377 10.12 10.14 -28.23
N ILE A 378 9.78 10.04 -26.94
CA ILE A 378 8.96 8.97 -26.38
C ILE A 378 7.62 9.58 -25.98
N ASN A 379 6.60 9.45 -26.83
CA ASN A 379 5.25 9.90 -26.48
C ASN A 379 4.19 9.12 -27.27
N VAL A 380 2.94 9.18 -26.80
CA VAL A 380 1.80 8.50 -27.42
C VAL A 380 1.60 8.98 -28.86
N ALA A 381 1.50 10.30 -29.09
CA ALA A 381 1.19 10.87 -30.41
C ALA A 381 2.19 10.48 -31.52
N ALA A 382 3.46 10.27 -31.17
CA ALA A 382 4.47 9.76 -32.08
C ALA A 382 4.31 8.26 -32.34
N GLN A 383 4.02 7.47 -31.31
CA GLN A 383 3.92 6.01 -31.41
C GLN A 383 2.62 5.51 -32.02
N GLU A 384 1.50 6.23 -31.88
CA GLU A 384 0.24 5.93 -32.57
C GLU A 384 0.41 5.94 -34.10
N LYS A 385 1.32 6.79 -34.61
CA LYS A 385 1.60 6.95 -36.05
C LYS A 385 2.64 5.98 -36.59
N ASP A 386 3.35 5.28 -35.71
CA ASP A 386 4.41 4.34 -36.07
C ASP A 386 3.91 2.90 -35.88
N PRO A 387 3.62 2.14 -36.95
CA PRO A 387 3.12 0.77 -36.84
C PRO A 387 4.12 -0.18 -36.17
N ASP A 388 5.41 0.16 -36.15
CA ASP A 388 6.46 -0.61 -35.50
C ASP A 388 6.76 -0.11 -34.06
N SER A 389 5.93 0.78 -33.52
CA SER A 389 6.09 1.31 -32.16
C SER A 389 5.92 0.23 -31.08
N LEU A 390 6.28 0.58 -29.84
CA LEU A 390 5.97 -0.30 -28.71
C LEU A 390 4.48 -0.23 -28.36
N LEU A 391 3.84 0.93 -28.53
CA LEU A 391 2.42 1.10 -28.28
C LEU A 391 1.56 0.17 -29.15
N ASN A 392 1.82 0.12 -30.45
CA ASN A 392 1.09 -0.76 -31.38
C ASN A 392 1.46 -2.25 -31.24
N PHE A 393 2.51 -2.55 -30.48
CA PHE A 393 2.93 -3.93 -30.19
C PHE A 393 2.22 -4.53 -28.98
N TYR A 394 1.93 -3.70 -27.97
CA TYR A 394 1.02 -4.08 -26.87
C TYR A 394 -0.40 -4.22 -27.41
#